data_AF-A0A3M1PD07-F1
#
_entry.id   AF-A0A3M1PD07-F1
#
_cell.length_a   1.000
_cell.length_b   1.000
_cell.length_c   1.000
_cell.angle_alpha   90.00
_cell.angle_beta   90.00
_cell.angle_gamma   90.00
#
_symmetry.space_group_name_H-M   'P 1'
#
loop_
_entity.id
_entity.type
_entity.pdbx_description
1 polymer ?
#
loop_
_entity_poly.entity_id
_entity_poly.type
_entity_poly.pdbx_seq_one_letter_code
_entity_poly.pdbx_strand_id
1 'polypeptide(L)'
;HSLLMSENSLPECSRKEHSYYVQALQTRSPLIVDDLNTCTVCTGFEEHLRRQHLRNLVIAPLWYEDRLLGLLELASPRPGAINALNVALLDDVITLLATAMKRSLEEQEDRVQALIKKHYTAIHPTVEWRFRQAALRFMEQREATGHAELEPIVFPDVYPLYGLSDIRDSSTIRNAAIQADLIEQLGMALGIIVEASAHRPLPALDELGYRLSKHIDELVAGLHPGNETMLFNFLHEDVESLFDQLATFGESVRKRIEAYRTALDPTLGILYQQRRDFEESVMLINETISNYLDRQEEHAQAMFPHYFEKYKTDGVDYNIYIGASLVENHTFDRLYLRNLRLWQLMTMCGIVWEMERLHPQLRLPLETAHLILVQDQPLSIRFRQDEKRFDVDGAYNIRYEIVKKRIDKARVRGTDERLTQPGKLAIVYGQPSEAEEYLRYIDYLQSSGYLTGAVEHLELENLQGVYGLKALRVSVAEEEPEFEVSFTLPDDVAAPLPEASGDGAAGVPAS
;
A
#
# COMPACT_ATOMS: atom_id res chain seq x y z
N HIS A 1 13.81 38.19 13.98
CA HIS A 1 15.28 38.13 14.09
C HIS A 1 15.63 37.75 15.52
N SER A 2 16.29 36.61 15.73
CA SER A 2 16.86 36.25 17.04
C SER A 2 18.12 37.08 17.28
N LEU A 3 18.32 37.55 18.51
CA LEU A 3 19.51 38.28 18.93
C LEU A 3 20.76 37.38 18.90
N LEU A 4 20.58 36.06 19.04
CA LEU A 4 21.63 35.06 18.92
C LEU A 4 21.99 34.69 17.47
N MET A 5 21.12 34.98 16.51
CA MET A 5 21.29 34.60 15.10
C MET A 5 21.42 35.81 14.17
N SER A 6 21.89 36.95 14.68
CA SER A 6 22.04 38.18 13.90
C SER A 6 22.98 38.04 12.69
N GLU A 7 23.85 37.02 12.67
CA GLU A 7 24.80 36.71 11.59
C GLU A 7 24.49 35.38 10.85
N ASN A 8 23.21 34.93 10.85
CA ASN A 8 22.74 33.68 10.22
C ASN A 8 23.41 32.38 10.73
N SER A 9 24.16 32.42 11.84
CA SER A 9 24.72 31.25 12.52
C SER A 9 24.68 31.43 14.03
N LEU A 10 24.50 30.34 14.77
CA LEU A 10 24.52 30.36 16.22
C LEU A 10 25.98 30.43 16.71
N PRO A 11 26.30 31.27 17.71
CA PRO A 11 27.63 31.31 18.29
C PRO A 11 28.03 29.94 18.88
N GLU A 12 29.27 29.53 18.65
CA GLU A 12 29.82 28.32 19.27
C GLU A 12 29.84 28.49 20.79
N CYS A 13 29.27 27.51 21.49
CA CYS A 13 29.19 27.51 22.94
C CYS A 13 29.34 26.08 23.44
N SER A 14 30.37 25.82 24.25
CA SER A 14 30.65 24.50 24.84
C SER A 14 29.84 24.23 26.12
N ARG A 15 29.22 25.27 26.70
CA ARG A 15 28.47 25.21 27.97
C ARG A 15 27.02 25.68 27.82
N LYS A 16 26.36 25.32 26.72
CA LYS A 16 24.99 25.79 26.37
C LYS A 16 23.96 25.49 27.46
N GLU A 17 24.11 24.35 28.14
CA GLU A 17 23.22 23.88 29.21
C GLU A 17 23.13 24.83 30.40
N HIS A 18 24.14 25.67 30.61
CA HIS A 18 24.18 26.64 31.72
C HIS A 18 23.72 28.04 31.31
N SER A 19 23.34 28.26 30.04
CA SER A 19 22.94 29.58 29.53
C SER A 19 21.60 30.03 30.11
N TYR A 20 21.37 31.34 30.11
CA TYR A 20 20.09 31.92 30.52
C TYR A 20 18.93 31.48 29.62
N TYR A 21 19.22 31.10 28.38
CA TYR A 21 18.25 30.52 27.43
C TYR A 21 17.74 29.16 27.89
N VAL A 22 18.63 28.25 28.29
CA VAL A 22 18.24 26.93 28.80
C VAL A 22 17.52 27.05 30.14
N GLN A 23 17.95 27.97 31.01
CA GLN A 23 17.27 28.24 32.27
C GLN A 23 15.83 28.72 32.07
N ALA A 24 15.60 29.69 31.17
CA ALA A 24 14.26 30.19 30.86
C ALA A 24 13.34 29.08 30.29
N LEU A 25 13.90 28.17 29.48
CA LEU A 25 13.17 27.01 28.95
C LEU A 25 12.80 26.00 30.05
N GLN A 26 13.70 25.75 30.99
CA GLN A 26 13.48 24.82 32.12
C GLN A 26 12.45 25.35 33.11
N THR A 27 12.49 26.65 33.44
CA THR A 27 11.56 27.26 34.40
C THR A 27 10.19 27.57 33.80
N ARG A 28 10.04 27.47 32.46
CA ARG A 28 8.85 27.86 31.70
C ARG A 28 8.34 29.28 32.01
N SER A 29 9.25 30.16 32.45
CA SER A 29 8.92 31.52 32.88
C SER A 29 9.86 32.52 32.24
N PRO A 30 9.42 33.78 32.02
CA PRO A 30 10.32 34.84 31.60
C PRO A 30 11.49 34.98 32.57
N LEU A 31 12.71 35.03 32.02
CA LEU A 31 13.94 35.25 32.77
C LEU A 31 14.50 36.63 32.44
N ILE A 32 14.88 37.37 33.47
CA ILE A 32 15.37 38.75 33.38
C ILE A 32 16.83 38.77 33.82
N VAL A 33 17.68 39.36 32.98
CA VAL A 33 19.08 39.65 33.29
C VAL A 33 19.25 41.17 33.32
N ASP A 34 19.42 41.71 34.52
CA ASP A 34 19.49 43.16 34.75
C ASP A 34 20.73 43.79 34.13
N ASP A 35 21.89 43.13 34.25
CA ASP A 35 23.13 43.51 33.58
C ASP A 35 23.95 42.28 33.17
N LEU A 36 24.03 42.04 31.87
CA LEU A 36 24.86 41.02 31.25
C LEU A 36 26.33 41.22 31.61
N ASN A 37 26.83 42.41 31.96
CA ASN A 37 28.24 42.58 32.34
C ASN A 37 28.55 42.15 33.78
N THR A 38 27.56 42.07 34.66
CA THR A 38 27.74 41.68 36.06
C THR A 38 27.18 40.29 36.37
N CYS A 39 26.67 39.60 35.34
CA CYS A 39 26.06 38.29 35.48
C CYS A 39 27.09 37.18 35.79
N THR A 40 26.69 36.22 36.62
CA THR A 40 27.50 35.09 37.05
C THR A 40 27.60 33.99 35.98
N VAL A 41 26.62 33.92 35.09
CA VAL A 41 26.58 33.00 33.95
C VAL A 41 27.19 33.70 32.73
N CYS A 42 28.27 33.13 32.20
CA CYS A 42 28.94 33.64 31.01
C CYS A 42 29.23 32.45 30.09
N THR A 43 28.29 32.14 29.19
CA THR A 43 28.50 31.15 28.14
C THR A 43 28.78 31.86 26.80
N GLY A 44 29.04 31.10 25.74
CA GLY A 44 29.24 31.68 24.40
C GLY A 44 28.03 32.49 23.90
N PHE A 45 26.83 32.25 24.45
CA PHE A 45 25.62 33.00 24.11
C PHE A 45 25.62 34.39 24.76
N GLU A 46 25.86 34.49 26.06
CA GLU A 46 25.90 35.77 26.78
C GLU A 46 27.10 36.63 26.32
N GLU A 47 28.25 36.01 26.01
CA GLU A 47 29.40 36.71 25.44
C GLU A 47 29.10 37.32 24.07
N HIS A 48 28.38 36.59 23.21
CA HIS A 48 27.96 37.09 21.91
C HIS A 48 27.07 38.34 22.05
N LEU A 49 26.09 38.30 22.95
CA LEU A 49 25.20 39.44 23.21
C LEU A 49 25.95 40.64 23.80
N ARG A 50 26.95 40.42 24.67
CA ARG A 50 27.83 41.49 25.18
C ARG A 50 28.63 42.17 24.06
N ARG A 51 29.14 41.40 23.08
CA ARG A 51 29.86 41.96 21.92
C ARG A 51 28.97 42.86 21.06
N GLN A 52 27.66 42.62 21.06
CA GLN A 52 26.66 43.50 20.44
C GLN A 52 26.29 44.72 21.30
N HIS A 53 27.02 44.98 22.39
CA HIS A 53 26.77 46.06 23.35
C HIS A 53 25.42 45.98 24.09
N LEU A 54 24.82 44.79 24.16
CA LEU A 54 23.61 44.56 24.94
C LEU A 54 23.98 44.34 26.41
N ARG A 55 23.22 44.96 27.31
CA ARG A 55 23.47 44.89 28.76
C ARG A 55 22.27 44.39 29.54
N ASN A 56 21.05 44.58 29.10
CA ASN A 56 19.87 44.01 29.75
C ASN A 56 19.17 43.08 28.77
N LEU A 57 18.68 41.94 29.26
CA LEU A 57 18.09 40.87 28.45
C LEU A 57 16.87 40.29 29.16
N VAL A 58 15.80 40.06 28.40
CA VAL A 58 14.65 39.26 28.80
C VAL A 58 14.50 38.13 27.79
N ILE A 59 14.37 36.91 28.32
CA ILE A 59 14.11 35.70 27.55
C ILE A 59 12.77 35.17 28.04
N ALA A 60 11.74 35.28 27.19
CA ALA A 60 10.40 34.80 27.50
C ALA A 60 10.06 33.62 26.57
N PRO A 61 9.92 32.39 27.10
CA PRO A 61 9.52 31.27 26.28
C PRO A 61 8.04 31.37 25.91
N LEU A 62 7.73 31.18 24.63
CA LEU A 62 6.37 31.24 24.11
C LEU A 62 5.77 29.82 24.15
N TRP A 63 5.14 29.50 25.27
CA TRP A 63 4.41 28.24 25.44
C TRP A 63 2.95 28.43 25.01
N TYR A 64 2.40 27.40 24.40
CA TYR A 64 0.96 27.23 24.28
C TYR A 64 0.62 25.84 24.79
N GLU A 65 -0.15 25.78 25.89
CA GLU A 65 -0.34 24.55 26.67
C GLU A 65 1.03 23.94 27.03
N ASP A 66 1.31 22.70 26.61
CA ASP A 66 2.58 22.01 26.88
C ASP A 66 3.59 22.06 25.71
N ARG A 67 3.28 22.80 24.63
CA ARG A 67 4.15 22.92 23.46
C ARG A 67 4.88 24.26 23.44
N LEU A 68 6.21 24.21 23.36
CA LEU A 68 7.03 25.40 23.11
C LEU A 68 6.92 25.79 21.63
N LEU A 69 6.44 27.01 21.36
CA LEU A 69 6.29 27.55 20.00
C LEU A 69 7.49 28.40 19.57
N GLY A 70 8.26 28.92 20.53
CA GLY A 70 9.43 29.74 20.27
C GLY A 70 9.93 30.49 21.50
N LEU A 71 10.81 31.46 21.27
CA LEU A 71 11.40 32.33 22.30
C LEU A 71 11.22 33.79 21.88
N LEU A 72 10.73 34.62 22.80
CA LEU A 72 10.73 36.07 22.68
C LEU A 72 11.97 36.61 23.41
N GLU A 73 12.82 37.31 22.66
CA GLU A 73 14.03 37.92 23.18
C GLU A 73 13.87 39.45 23.12
N LEU A 74 14.05 40.12 24.26
CA LEU A 74 14.10 41.59 24.34
C LEU A 74 15.41 41.99 24.98
N ALA A 75 16.13 42.93 24.38
CA ALA A 75 17.39 43.40 24.94
C ALA A 75 17.55 44.92 24.84
N SER A 76 18.37 45.46 25.73
CA SER A 76 18.69 46.88 25.80
C SER A 76 20.16 47.10 26.13
N PRO A 77 20.82 48.14 25.57
CA PRO A 77 22.18 48.51 25.96
C PRO A 77 22.25 49.18 27.36
N ARG A 78 21.09 49.50 27.96
CA ARG A 78 21.01 50.12 29.29
C ARG A 78 20.66 49.05 30.35
N PRO A 79 21.49 48.89 31.41
CA PRO A 79 21.18 48.01 32.53
C PRO A 79 19.82 48.32 33.17
N GLY A 80 19.07 47.28 33.52
CA GLY A 80 17.77 47.39 34.21
C GLY A 80 16.67 48.13 33.44
N ALA A 81 16.86 48.39 32.14
CA ALA A 81 15.87 49.10 31.32
C ALA A 81 14.56 48.32 31.17
N ILE A 82 14.65 46.99 31.14
CA ILE A 82 13.52 46.06 31.19
C ILE A 82 13.64 45.33 32.54
N ASN A 83 12.63 45.53 33.39
CA ASN A 83 12.58 45.01 34.75
C ASN A 83 11.29 44.18 34.97
N ALA A 84 11.12 43.63 36.17
CA ALA A 84 9.99 42.75 36.50
C ALA A 84 8.60 43.41 36.28
N LEU A 85 8.47 44.73 36.46
CA LEU A 85 7.21 45.43 36.22
C LEU A 85 6.87 45.45 34.72
N ASN A 86 7.88 45.72 33.88
CA ASN A 86 7.73 45.68 32.42
C ASN A 86 7.41 44.27 31.92
N VAL A 87 8.00 43.24 32.52
CA VAL A 87 7.73 41.84 32.14
C VAL A 87 6.34 41.39 32.56
N ALA A 88 5.84 41.82 33.71
CA ALA A 88 4.45 41.57 34.11
C ALA A 88 3.44 42.21 33.15
N LEU A 89 3.73 43.41 32.63
CA LEU A 89 2.93 44.06 31.57
C LEU A 89 3.04 43.34 30.21
N LEU A 90 4.14 42.62 29.98
CA LEU A 90 4.37 41.86 28.76
C LEU A 90 3.69 40.48 28.78
N ASP A 91 3.23 39.99 29.93
CA ASP A 91 2.64 38.64 30.05
C ASP A 91 1.38 38.49 29.17
N ASP A 92 0.52 39.50 29.16
CA ASP A 92 -0.64 39.59 28.27
C ASP A 92 -0.21 39.60 26.79
N VAL A 93 0.88 40.30 26.47
CA VAL A 93 1.42 40.42 25.11
C VAL A 93 2.07 39.10 24.66
N ILE A 94 2.80 38.43 25.56
CA ILE A 94 3.43 37.11 25.35
C ILE A 94 2.35 36.09 25.02
N THR A 95 1.24 36.08 25.76
CA THR A 95 0.11 35.18 25.51
C THR A 95 -0.55 35.44 24.16
N LEU A 96 -0.76 36.71 23.80
CA LEU A 96 -1.29 37.08 22.48
C LEU A 96 -0.33 36.69 21.35
N LEU A 97 0.97 36.89 21.53
CA LEU A 97 2.00 36.49 20.57
C LEU A 97 2.07 34.98 20.40
N ALA A 98 2.03 34.20 21.50
CA ALA A 98 1.98 32.74 21.46
C ALA A 98 0.75 32.24 20.69
N THR A 99 -0.42 32.86 20.91
CA THR A 99 -1.66 32.54 20.19
C THR A 99 -1.56 32.90 18.71
N ALA A 100 -1.02 34.08 18.37
CA ALA A 100 -0.83 34.50 16.99
C ALA A 100 0.20 33.62 16.25
N MET A 101 1.28 33.23 16.94
CA MET A 101 2.28 32.30 16.41
C MET A 101 1.71 30.91 16.19
N LYS A 102 0.91 30.38 17.14
CA LYS A 102 0.19 29.12 16.96
C LYS A 102 -0.66 29.18 15.69
N ARG A 103 -1.51 30.20 15.58
CA ARG A 103 -2.38 30.37 14.41
C ARG A 103 -1.58 30.47 13.12
N SER A 104 -0.47 31.21 13.11
CA SER A 104 0.40 31.31 11.95
C SER A 104 1.06 29.98 11.57
N LEU A 105 1.44 29.16 12.55
CA LEU A 105 2.00 27.82 12.32
C LEU A 105 0.94 26.87 11.78
N GLU A 106 -0.27 26.91 12.32
CA GLU A 106 -1.43 26.15 11.84
C GLU A 106 -1.80 26.57 10.41
N GLU A 107 -1.88 27.86 10.11
CA GLU A 107 -2.14 28.37 8.76
C GLU A 107 -1.06 27.94 7.75
N GLN A 108 0.21 27.87 8.17
CA GLN A 108 1.30 27.35 7.33
C GLN A 108 1.16 25.84 7.10
N GLU A 109 0.86 25.07 8.14
CA GLU A 109 0.61 23.64 8.05
C GLU A 109 -0.57 23.35 7.10
N ASP A 110 -1.68 24.08 7.26
CA ASP A 110 -2.86 23.96 6.43
C ASP A 110 -2.55 24.28 4.95
N ARG A 111 -1.68 25.27 4.69
CA ARG A 111 -1.23 25.59 3.32
C ARG A 111 -0.38 24.46 2.72
N VAL A 112 0.55 23.90 3.49
CA VAL A 112 1.36 22.76 3.06
C VAL A 112 0.47 21.56 2.76
N GLN A 113 -0.44 21.23 3.68
CA GLN A 113 -1.40 20.14 3.51
C GLN A 113 -2.36 20.38 2.35
N ALA A 114 -2.82 21.61 2.12
CA ALA A 114 -3.66 21.96 0.98
C ALA A 114 -2.89 21.84 -0.34
N LEU A 115 -1.62 22.25 -0.38
CA LEU A 115 -0.76 22.08 -1.57
C LEU A 115 -0.53 20.59 -1.83
N ILE A 116 -0.26 19.82 -0.78
CA ILE A 116 -0.13 18.37 -0.85
C ILE A 116 -1.42 17.77 -1.43
N LYS A 117 -2.59 18.04 -0.84
CA LYS A 117 -3.89 17.52 -1.30
C LYS A 117 -4.25 17.95 -2.72
N LYS A 118 -3.85 19.16 -3.12
CA LYS A 118 -4.06 19.69 -4.46
C LYS A 118 -3.27 18.92 -5.51
N HIS A 119 -2.04 18.52 -5.19
CA HIS A 119 -1.13 17.86 -6.12
C HIS A 119 -1.08 16.33 -5.94
N TYR A 120 -1.55 15.81 -4.80
CA TYR A 120 -1.45 14.42 -4.36
C TYR A 120 -2.73 14.01 -3.60
N THR A 121 -3.42 12.93 -4.01
CA THR A 121 -4.75 12.58 -3.46
C THR A 121 -4.73 11.74 -2.19
N ALA A 122 -3.69 10.92 -2.00
CA ALA A 122 -3.45 10.14 -0.80
C ALA A 122 -1.96 9.80 -0.81
N ILE A 123 -1.26 10.09 0.27
CA ILE A 123 0.17 9.80 0.41
C ILE A 123 0.35 8.81 1.53
N HIS A 124 1.11 7.76 1.26
CA HIS A 124 1.48 6.78 2.25
C HIS A 124 2.39 7.41 3.32
N PRO A 125 2.15 7.21 4.64
CA PRO A 125 2.88 7.89 5.72
C PRO A 125 4.40 7.82 5.60
N THR A 126 4.94 6.65 5.22
CA THR A 126 6.38 6.43 5.01
C THR A 126 7.03 7.44 4.07
N VAL A 127 6.34 7.88 3.02
CA VAL A 127 6.92 8.80 2.03
C VAL A 127 6.46 10.24 2.20
N GLU A 128 5.50 10.52 3.10
CA GLU A 128 4.89 11.83 3.30
C GLU A 128 5.92 12.94 3.54
N TRP A 129 6.96 12.66 4.31
CA TRP A 129 8.04 13.60 4.60
C TRP A 129 8.68 14.18 3.32
N ARG A 130 8.83 13.37 2.26
CA ARG A 130 9.44 13.79 1.00
C ARG A 130 8.52 14.72 0.23
N PHE A 131 7.22 14.44 0.23
CA PHE A 131 6.21 15.30 -0.38
C PHE A 131 6.10 16.63 0.37
N ARG A 132 6.13 16.59 1.71
CA ARG A 132 6.16 17.77 2.56
C ARG A 132 7.38 18.63 2.29
N GLN A 133 8.56 18.02 2.18
CA GLN A 133 9.79 18.72 1.85
C GLN A 133 9.73 19.40 0.48
N ALA A 134 9.20 18.69 -0.54
CA ALA A 134 9.02 19.25 -1.88
C ALA A 134 8.02 20.42 -1.89
N ALA A 135 6.91 20.31 -1.14
CA ALA A 135 5.93 21.38 -0.97
C ALA A 135 6.52 22.63 -0.31
N LEU A 136 7.31 22.47 0.75
CA LEU A 136 7.98 23.58 1.44
C LEU A 136 8.97 24.30 0.51
N ARG A 137 9.83 23.55 -0.21
CA ARG A 137 10.77 24.12 -1.18
C ARG A 137 10.05 24.88 -2.30
N PHE A 138 8.94 24.34 -2.79
CA PHE A 138 8.13 25.01 -3.79
C PHE A 138 7.59 26.36 -3.29
N MET A 139 7.12 26.42 -2.04
CA MET A 139 6.64 27.66 -1.41
C MET A 139 7.77 28.68 -1.26
N GLU A 140 8.92 28.27 -0.74
CA GLU A 140 10.11 29.13 -0.58
C GLU A 140 10.58 29.71 -1.92
N GLN A 141 10.68 28.89 -2.96
CA GLN A 141 11.06 29.35 -4.30
C GLN A 141 10.03 30.32 -4.87
N ARG A 142 8.74 30.05 -4.70
CA ARG A 142 7.68 30.91 -5.22
C ARG A 142 7.70 32.28 -4.56
N GLU A 143 7.99 32.35 -3.26
CA GLU A 143 8.13 33.61 -2.53
C GLU A 143 9.40 34.38 -2.95
N ALA A 144 10.50 33.68 -3.21
CA ALA A 144 11.78 34.31 -3.58
C ALA A 144 11.83 34.79 -5.04
N THR A 145 11.33 33.98 -6.00
CA THR A 145 11.54 34.21 -7.44
C THR A 145 10.25 34.42 -8.24
N GLY A 146 9.07 34.28 -7.63
CA GLY A 146 7.76 34.40 -8.31
C GLY A 146 7.41 33.25 -9.26
N HIS A 147 8.40 32.44 -9.63
CA HIS A 147 8.28 31.18 -10.37
C HIS A 147 8.83 30.04 -9.51
N ALA A 148 8.12 28.91 -9.48
CA ALA A 148 8.53 27.69 -8.81
C ALA A 148 8.02 26.48 -9.60
N GLU A 149 8.82 25.43 -9.64
CA GLU A 149 8.45 24.13 -10.20
C GLU A 149 8.49 23.08 -9.10
N LEU A 150 7.57 22.14 -9.15
CA LEU A 150 7.56 21.02 -8.21
C LEU A 150 8.72 20.09 -8.56
N GLU A 151 9.59 19.84 -7.58
CA GLU A 151 10.66 18.86 -7.75
C GLU A 151 10.10 17.44 -7.92
N PRO A 152 10.73 16.58 -8.75
CA PRO A 152 10.31 15.21 -8.90
C PRO A 152 10.57 14.42 -7.61
N ILE A 153 9.60 13.59 -7.24
CA ILE A 153 9.69 12.73 -6.07
C ILE A 153 10.21 11.37 -6.54
N VAL A 154 11.47 11.10 -6.22
CA VAL A 154 12.21 9.89 -6.62
C VAL A 154 12.86 9.28 -5.39
N PHE A 155 12.78 7.96 -5.27
CA PHE A 155 13.43 7.17 -4.24
C PHE A 155 14.35 6.15 -4.92
N PRO A 156 15.67 6.39 -4.93
CA PRO A 156 16.65 5.44 -5.48
C PRO A 156 16.93 4.30 -4.50
N ASP A 157 17.46 3.20 -5.02
CA ASP A 157 17.99 2.08 -4.24
C ASP A 157 16.97 1.41 -3.29
N VAL A 158 15.72 1.27 -3.74
CA VAL A 158 14.66 0.54 -3.02
C VAL A 158 14.51 -0.89 -3.53
N TYR A 159 14.20 -1.81 -2.64
CA TYR A 159 13.97 -3.21 -2.93
C TYR A 159 12.47 -3.47 -3.08
N PRO A 160 12.01 -3.98 -4.22
CA PRO A 160 10.62 -4.28 -4.44
C PRO A 160 10.27 -5.68 -3.93
N LEU A 161 9.10 -5.83 -3.32
CA LEU A 161 8.48 -7.12 -3.03
C LEU A 161 7.10 -7.09 -3.68
N TYR A 162 6.83 -8.04 -4.57
CA TYR A 162 5.56 -8.16 -5.27
C TYR A 162 4.88 -9.49 -4.96
N GLY A 163 3.58 -9.43 -4.71
CA GLY A 163 2.74 -10.61 -4.57
C GLY A 163 1.43 -10.44 -5.35
N LEU A 164 0.90 -11.58 -5.79
CA LEU A 164 -0.34 -11.69 -6.55
C LEU A 164 -1.15 -12.86 -6.02
N SER A 165 -2.43 -12.63 -5.76
CA SER A 165 -3.45 -13.66 -5.53
C SER A 165 -4.56 -13.46 -6.57
N ASP A 166 -4.59 -14.34 -7.56
CA ASP A 166 -5.47 -14.22 -8.74
C ASP A 166 -6.56 -15.30 -8.72
N ILE A 167 -7.74 -14.99 -9.25
CA ILE A 167 -8.80 -15.98 -9.46
C ILE A 167 -8.51 -16.75 -10.73
N ARG A 168 -8.46 -18.08 -10.60
CA ARG A 168 -8.17 -18.95 -11.72
C ARG A 168 -9.30 -18.90 -12.75
N ASP A 169 -8.91 -18.76 -14.02
CA ASP A 169 -9.82 -18.78 -15.17
C ASP A 169 -10.99 -17.76 -15.07
N SER A 170 -10.80 -16.66 -14.33
CA SER A 170 -11.84 -15.65 -14.05
C SER A 170 -12.54 -15.17 -15.31
N SER A 171 -11.78 -14.91 -16.39
CA SER A 171 -12.30 -14.45 -17.67
C SER A 171 -13.16 -15.52 -18.36
N THR A 172 -12.75 -16.79 -18.28
CA THR A 172 -13.47 -17.92 -18.87
C THR A 172 -14.79 -18.14 -18.13
N ILE A 173 -14.74 -18.14 -16.80
CA ILE A 173 -15.89 -18.36 -15.93
C ILE A 173 -16.88 -17.19 -16.07
N ARG A 174 -16.40 -15.95 -16.11
CA ARG A 174 -17.22 -14.75 -16.39
C ARG A 174 -17.96 -14.88 -17.72
N ASN A 175 -17.26 -15.25 -18.79
CA ASN A 175 -17.87 -15.39 -20.10
C ASN A 175 -18.90 -16.53 -20.13
N ALA A 176 -18.64 -17.64 -19.44
CA ALA A 176 -19.59 -18.74 -19.31
C ALA A 176 -20.86 -18.31 -18.54
N ALA A 177 -20.71 -17.51 -17.48
CA ALA A 177 -21.84 -16.97 -16.72
C ALA A 177 -22.72 -16.04 -17.58
N ILE A 178 -22.10 -15.12 -18.34
CA ILE A 178 -22.80 -14.25 -19.30
C ILE A 178 -23.52 -15.08 -20.37
N GLN A 179 -22.83 -16.07 -20.93
CA GLN A 179 -23.39 -16.96 -21.95
C GLN A 179 -24.61 -17.73 -21.42
N ALA A 180 -24.54 -18.24 -20.19
CA ALA A 180 -25.65 -18.95 -19.55
C ALA A 180 -26.88 -18.04 -19.36
N ASP A 181 -26.69 -16.84 -18.83
CA ASP A 181 -27.77 -15.87 -18.63
C ASP A 181 -28.43 -15.49 -19.98
N LEU A 182 -27.64 -15.27 -21.04
CA LEU A 182 -28.15 -14.96 -22.39
C LEU A 182 -28.94 -16.12 -23.00
N ILE A 183 -28.43 -17.36 -22.89
CA ILE A 183 -29.11 -18.56 -23.40
C ILE A 183 -30.45 -18.74 -22.70
N GLU A 184 -30.48 -18.57 -21.38
CA GLU A 184 -31.71 -18.68 -20.60
C GLU A 184 -32.73 -17.59 -20.99
N GLN A 185 -32.29 -16.34 -21.12
CA GLN A 185 -33.16 -15.24 -21.55
C GLN A 185 -33.74 -15.47 -22.96
N LEU A 186 -32.91 -15.86 -23.93
CA LEU A 186 -33.37 -16.20 -25.28
C LEU A 186 -34.29 -17.43 -25.28
N GLY A 187 -34.04 -18.42 -24.43
CA GLY A 187 -34.88 -19.60 -24.27
C GLY A 187 -36.27 -19.25 -23.73
N MET A 188 -36.35 -18.35 -22.74
CA MET A 188 -37.63 -17.84 -22.24
C MET A 188 -38.40 -17.08 -23.33
N ALA A 189 -37.70 -16.22 -24.09
CA ALA A 189 -38.27 -15.51 -25.23
C ALA A 189 -38.81 -16.47 -26.30
N LEU A 190 -38.02 -17.48 -26.69
CA LEU A 190 -38.44 -18.52 -27.63
C LEU A 190 -39.68 -19.27 -27.13
N GLY A 191 -39.73 -19.59 -25.84
CA GLY A 191 -40.89 -20.23 -25.22
C GLY A 191 -42.17 -19.38 -25.32
N ILE A 192 -42.06 -18.05 -25.24
CA ILE A 192 -43.19 -17.13 -25.47
C ILE A 192 -43.64 -17.19 -26.93
N ILE A 193 -42.71 -17.12 -27.89
CA ILE A 193 -43.02 -17.12 -29.33
C ILE A 193 -43.67 -18.44 -29.75
N VAL A 194 -43.17 -19.58 -29.27
CA VAL A 194 -43.74 -20.91 -29.55
C VAL A 194 -45.16 -21.03 -28.99
N GLU A 195 -45.38 -20.59 -27.75
CA GLU A 195 -46.71 -20.60 -27.13
C GLU A 195 -47.70 -19.68 -27.90
N ALA A 196 -47.24 -18.51 -28.35
CA ALA A 196 -48.03 -17.59 -29.12
C ALA A 196 -48.39 -18.14 -30.51
N SER A 197 -47.44 -18.79 -31.21
CA SER A 197 -47.68 -19.43 -32.51
C SER A 197 -48.69 -20.59 -32.39
N ALA A 198 -48.68 -21.34 -31.28
CA ALA A 198 -49.66 -22.39 -31.02
C ALA A 198 -51.10 -21.85 -30.86
N HIS A 199 -51.28 -20.65 -30.29
CA HIS A 199 -52.58 -20.00 -30.18
C HIS A 199 -53.02 -19.36 -31.49
N ARG A 200 -52.08 -18.74 -32.21
CA ARG A 200 -52.33 -18.06 -33.47
C ARG A 200 -51.16 -18.29 -34.42
N PRO A 201 -51.28 -19.22 -35.39
CA PRO A 201 -50.20 -19.51 -36.31
C PRO A 201 -49.99 -18.33 -37.25
N LEU A 202 -48.83 -17.70 -37.16
CA LEU A 202 -48.42 -16.56 -37.97
C LEU A 202 -47.00 -16.82 -38.50
N PRO A 203 -46.76 -16.77 -39.81
CA PRO A 203 -45.42 -17.01 -40.37
C PRO A 203 -44.33 -16.10 -39.81
N ALA A 204 -44.69 -14.88 -39.39
CA ALA A 204 -43.75 -13.95 -38.75
C ALA A 204 -43.28 -14.44 -37.37
N LEU A 205 -44.11 -15.18 -36.62
CA LEU A 205 -43.70 -15.77 -35.34
C LEU A 205 -42.79 -16.98 -35.55
N ASP A 206 -43.05 -17.76 -36.59
CA ASP A 206 -42.19 -18.90 -36.95
C ASP A 206 -40.79 -18.41 -37.38
N GLU A 207 -40.73 -17.30 -38.13
CA GLU A 207 -39.47 -16.63 -38.50
C GLU A 207 -38.72 -16.09 -37.27
N LEU A 208 -39.42 -15.41 -36.35
CA LEU A 208 -38.80 -14.89 -35.13
C LEU A 208 -38.30 -16.01 -34.22
N GLY A 209 -39.08 -17.09 -34.08
CA GLY A 209 -38.69 -18.29 -33.35
C GLY A 209 -37.46 -18.97 -33.96
N TYR A 210 -37.37 -19.01 -35.29
CA TYR A 210 -36.17 -19.50 -36.00
C TYR A 210 -34.95 -18.62 -35.71
N ARG A 211 -35.08 -17.29 -35.75
CA ARG A 211 -33.99 -16.35 -35.40
C ARG A 211 -33.51 -16.53 -33.96
N LEU A 212 -34.44 -16.62 -33.00
CA LEU A 212 -34.13 -16.90 -31.59
C LEU A 212 -33.38 -18.21 -31.41
N SER A 213 -33.85 -19.28 -32.07
CA SER A 213 -33.21 -20.61 -31.99
C SER A 213 -31.80 -20.56 -32.57
N LYS A 214 -31.61 -19.88 -33.70
CA LYS A 214 -30.30 -19.69 -34.32
C LYS A 214 -29.32 -18.95 -33.39
N HIS A 215 -29.78 -17.89 -32.71
CA HIS A 215 -28.94 -17.17 -31.75
C HIS A 215 -28.58 -18.02 -30.53
N ILE A 216 -29.49 -18.87 -30.06
CA ILE A 216 -29.19 -19.85 -28.99
C ILE A 216 -28.12 -20.83 -29.47
N ASP A 217 -28.24 -21.40 -30.68
CA ASP A 217 -27.26 -22.33 -31.23
C ASP A 217 -25.88 -21.68 -31.41
N GLU A 218 -25.85 -20.43 -31.89
CA GLU A 218 -24.63 -19.61 -32.01
C GLU A 218 -23.98 -19.39 -30.64
N LEU A 219 -24.77 -19.04 -29.61
CA LEU A 219 -24.25 -18.89 -28.25
C LEU A 219 -23.75 -20.20 -27.67
N VAL A 220 -24.44 -21.33 -27.89
CA VAL A 220 -23.99 -22.65 -27.42
C VAL A 220 -22.63 -23.01 -28.03
N ALA A 221 -22.37 -22.60 -29.28
CA ALA A 221 -21.07 -22.77 -29.92
C ALA A 221 -19.98 -21.86 -29.32
N GLY A 222 -20.35 -20.70 -28.77
CA GLY A 222 -19.45 -19.84 -27.98
C GLY A 222 -19.85 -18.36 -27.98
N LEU A 223 -19.42 -17.64 -26.95
CA LEU A 223 -19.63 -16.19 -26.85
C LEU A 223 -18.55 -15.42 -27.63
N HIS A 224 -18.97 -14.64 -28.63
CA HIS A 224 -18.07 -13.75 -29.38
C HIS A 224 -18.15 -12.29 -28.89
N PRO A 225 -17.07 -11.51 -29.05
CA PRO A 225 -17.09 -10.09 -28.72
C PRO A 225 -18.20 -9.35 -29.48
N GLY A 226 -19.05 -8.62 -28.75
CA GLY A 226 -20.17 -7.86 -29.31
C GLY A 226 -21.50 -8.61 -29.39
N ASN A 227 -21.52 -9.93 -29.12
CA ASN A 227 -22.77 -10.70 -29.07
C ASN A 227 -23.74 -10.13 -28.04
N GLU A 228 -23.25 -9.74 -26.85
CA GLU A 228 -24.08 -9.25 -25.76
C GLU A 228 -24.90 -8.01 -26.18
N THR A 229 -24.26 -6.99 -26.78
CA THR A 229 -24.94 -5.79 -27.27
C THR A 229 -25.89 -6.09 -28.42
N MET A 230 -25.48 -6.95 -29.36
CA MET A 230 -26.33 -7.31 -30.50
C MET A 230 -27.59 -8.04 -30.05
N LEU A 231 -27.44 -9.02 -29.15
CA LEU A 231 -28.55 -9.81 -28.63
C LEU A 231 -29.45 -8.99 -27.71
N PHE A 232 -28.89 -8.07 -26.93
CA PHE A 232 -29.67 -7.12 -26.16
C PHE A 232 -30.60 -6.29 -27.05
N ASN A 233 -30.06 -5.67 -28.11
CA ASN A 233 -30.86 -4.90 -29.05
C ASN A 233 -31.90 -5.77 -29.76
N PHE A 234 -31.52 -6.98 -30.18
CA PHE A 234 -32.44 -7.93 -30.81
C PHE A 234 -33.60 -8.30 -29.88
N LEU A 235 -33.32 -8.64 -28.62
CA LEU A 235 -34.35 -8.94 -27.63
C LEU A 235 -35.26 -7.73 -27.42
N HIS A 236 -34.71 -6.53 -27.28
CA HIS A 236 -35.52 -5.35 -26.98
C HIS A 236 -36.36 -4.86 -28.17
N GLU A 237 -35.72 -4.71 -29.33
CA GLU A 237 -36.34 -4.10 -30.52
C GLU A 237 -37.24 -5.07 -31.29
N ASP A 238 -36.80 -6.32 -31.47
CA ASP A 238 -37.51 -7.29 -32.33
C ASP A 238 -38.44 -8.21 -31.54
N VAL A 239 -38.13 -8.53 -30.27
CA VAL A 239 -38.87 -9.54 -29.50
C VAL A 239 -39.79 -8.92 -28.46
N GLU A 240 -39.23 -8.14 -27.53
CA GLU A 240 -39.96 -7.54 -26.41
C GLU A 240 -40.98 -6.50 -26.88
N SER A 241 -40.69 -5.78 -27.97
CA SER A 241 -41.61 -4.83 -28.60
C SER A 241 -42.95 -5.46 -29.01
N LEU A 242 -42.97 -6.78 -29.24
CA LEU A 242 -44.17 -7.52 -29.62
C LEU A 242 -44.96 -8.04 -28.42
N PHE A 243 -44.39 -8.05 -27.21
CA PHE A 243 -44.98 -8.73 -26.05
C PHE A 243 -46.38 -8.22 -25.69
N ASP A 244 -46.61 -6.91 -25.76
CA ASP A 244 -47.93 -6.35 -25.44
C ASP A 244 -49.01 -6.84 -26.41
N GLN A 245 -48.67 -7.02 -27.69
CA GLN A 245 -49.58 -7.60 -28.67
C GLN A 245 -49.74 -9.11 -28.45
N LEU A 246 -48.65 -9.85 -28.19
CA LEU A 246 -48.69 -11.30 -27.98
C LEU A 246 -49.48 -11.68 -26.72
N ALA A 247 -49.48 -10.84 -25.68
CA ALA A 247 -50.26 -11.04 -24.45
C ALA A 247 -51.78 -11.08 -24.69
N THR A 248 -52.25 -10.62 -25.86
CA THR A 248 -53.66 -10.70 -26.28
C THR A 248 -54.06 -12.07 -26.84
N PHE A 249 -53.10 -12.95 -27.17
CA PHE A 249 -53.38 -14.22 -27.85
C PHE A 249 -53.87 -15.31 -26.90
N GLY A 250 -53.59 -15.18 -25.60
CA GLY A 250 -54.06 -16.14 -24.60
C GLY A 250 -53.51 -15.85 -23.19
N GLU A 251 -54.15 -16.45 -22.19
CA GLU A 251 -53.73 -16.35 -20.79
C GLU A 251 -52.36 -17.03 -20.56
N SER A 252 -52.10 -18.17 -21.23
CA SER A 252 -50.82 -18.87 -21.07
C SER A 252 -49.64 -18.05 -21.61
N VAL A 253 -49.82 -17.37 -22.75
CA VAL A 253 -48.81 -16.46 -23.32
C VAL A 253 -48.53 -15.31 -22.36
N ARG A 254 -49.58 -14.68 -21.80
CA ARG A 254 -49.43 -13.59 -20.83
C ARG A 254 -48.64 -14.01 -19.59
N LYS A 255 -48.93 -15.20 -19.04
CA LYS A 255 -48.19 -15.75 -17.90
C LYS A 255 -46.71 -15.96 -18.20
N ARG A 256 -46.36 -16.43 -19.41
CA ARG A 256 -44.95 -16.59 -19.81
C ARG A 256 -44.24 -15.24 -19.96
N ILE A 257 -44.92 -14.23 -20.53
CA ILE A 257 -44.38 -12.87 -20.64
C ILE A 257 -44.17 -12.24 -19.26
N GLU A 258 -45.10 -12.43 -18.33
CA GLU A 258 -44.96 -11.95 -16.95
C GLU A 258 -43.79 -12.61 -16.25
N ALA A 259 -43.65 -13.94 -16.37
CA ALA A 259 -42.49 -14.67 -15.84
C ALA A 259 -41.17 -14.16 -16.41
N TYR A 260 -41.08 -13.93 -17.73
CA TYR A 260 -39.90 -13.33 -18.36
C TYR A 260 -39.58 -11.96 -17.77
N ARG A 261 -40.57 -11.05 -17.71
CA ARG A 261 -40.37 -9.68 -17.17
C ARG A 261 -39.97 -9.69 -15.70
N THR A 262 -40.46 -10.64 -14.90
CA THR A 262 -40.08 -10.79 -13.49
C THR A 262 -38.66 -11.36 -13.32
N ALA A 263 -38.18 -12.17 -14.27
CA ALA A 263 -36.83 -12.73 -14.21
C ALA A 263 -35.73 -11.71 -14.53
N LEU A 264 -36.04 -10.68 -15.32
CA LEU A 264 -35.06 -9.64 -15.68
C LEU A 264 -34.70 -8.74 -14.51
N ASP A 265 -33.44 -8.28 -14.47
CA ASP A 265 -33.02 -7.23 -13.56
C ASP A 265 -33.74 -5.91 -13.90
N PRO A 266 -34.37 -5.23 -12.92
CA PRO A 266 -35.15 -4.01 -13.17
C PRO A 266 -34.33 -2.83 -13.71
N THR A 267 -33.01 -2.82 -13.45
CA THR A 267 -32.12 -1.72 -13.84
C THR A 267 -31.45 -2.01 -15.17
N LEU A 268 -31.00 -3.25 -15.37
CA LEU A 268 -30.22 -3.65 -16.55
C LEU A 268 -31.10 -4.13 -17.72
N GLY A 269 -32.32 -4.59 -17.45
CA GLY A 269 -33.22 -5.14 -18.47
C GLY A 269 -32.73 -6.45 -19.09
N ILE A 270 -31.86 -7.18 -18.38
CA ILE A 270 -31.32 -8.48 -18.78
C ILE A 270 -31.45 -9.48 -17.64
N LEU A 271 -31.39 -10.77 -17.96
CA LEU A 271 -31.20 -11.78 -16.93
C LEU A 271 -29.80 -11.61 -16.33
N TYR A 272 -29.74 -11.49 -15.00
CA TYR A 272 -28.51 -11.21 -14.26
C TYR A 272 -28.46 -12.08 -13.00
N GLN A 273 -28.25 -13.37 -13.22
CA GLN A 273 -28.26 -14.37 -12.15
C GLN A 273 -26.90 -15.03 -12.03
N GLN A 274 -26.47 -15.78 -13.06
CA GLN A 274 -25.18 -16.47 -13.04
C GLN A 274 -24.04 -15.45 -13.00
N ARG A 275 -24.17 -14.37 -13.77
CA ARG A 275 -23.20 -13.26 -13.74
C ARG A 275 -23.13 -12.61 -12.37
N ARG A 276 -24.27 -12.43 -11.70
CA ARG A 276 -24.31 -11.88 -10.33
C ARG A 276 -23.61 -12.79 -9.33
N ASP A 277 -23.86 -14.10 -9.39
CA ASP A 277 -23.25 -15.07 -8.49
C ASP A 277 -21.71 -15.13 -8.67
N PHE A 278 -21.23 -14.97 -9.91
CA PHE A 278 -19.80 -14.78 -10.20
C PHE A 278 -19.27 -13.47 -9.60
N GLU A 279 -19.90 -12.33 -9.90
CA GLU A 279 -19.42 -11.00 -9.45
C GLU A 279 -19.42 -10.88 -7.92
N GLU A 280 -20.43 -11.43 -7.23
CA GLU A 280 -20.47 -11.50 -5.77
C GLU A 280 -19.35 -12.38 -5.19
N SER A 281 -19.05 -13.51 -5.82
CA SER A 281 -17.97 -14.41 -5.38
C SER A 281 -16.59 -13.73 -5.56
N VAL A 282 -16.37 -13.04 -6.68
CA VAL A 282 -15.13 -12.26 -6.92
C VAL A 282 -14.99 -11.13 -5.90
N MET A 283 -16.07 -10.39 -5.63
CA MET A 283 -16.06 -9.32 -4.63
C MET A 283 -15.68 -9.86 -3.25
N LEU A 284 -16.30 -10.96 -2.82
CA LEU A 284 -16.05 -11.55 -1.50
C LEU A 284 -14.61 -12.07 -1.36
N ILE A 285 -14.06 -12.71 -2.40
CA ILE A 285 -12.65 -13.12 -2.44
C ILE A 285 -11.74 -11.90 -2.28
N ASN A 286 -11.94 -10.87 -3.10
CA ASN A 286 -11.11 -9.67 -3.09
C ASN A 286 -11.17 -8.94 -1.75
N GLU A 287 -12.33 -8.87 -1.11
CA GLU A 287 -12.50 -8.27 0.23
C GLU A 287 -11.77 -9.07 1.30
N THR A 288 -11.94 -10.39 1.33
CA THR A 288 -11.26 -11.26 2.29
C THR A 288 -9.73 -11.15 2.19
N ILE A 289 -9.17 -11.25 0.97
CA ILE A 289 -7.73 -11.11 0.75
C ILE A 289 -7.26 -9.70 1.17
N SER A 290 -8.01 -8.66 0.79
CA SER A 290 -7.66 -7.27 1.10
C SER A 290 -7.64 -6.99 2.59
N ASN A 291 -8.64 -7.49 3.32
CA ASN A 291 -8.77 -7.27 4.77
C ASN A 291 -7.69 -8.04 5.53
N TYR A 292 -7.35 -9.25 5.08
CA TYR A 292 -6.25 -10.01 5.65
C TYR A 292 -4.91 -9.30 5.43
N LEU A 293 -4.65 -8.82 4.20
CA LEU A 293 -3.45 -8.05 3.88
C LEU A 293 -3.35 -6.77 4.72
N ASP A 294 -4.43 -5.99 4.85
CA ASP A 294 -4.41 -4.75 5.65
C ASP A 294 -4.01 -5.00 7.10
N ARG A 295 -4.56 -6.05 7.71
CA ARG A 295 -4.20 -6.44 9.08
C ARG A 295 -2.74 -6.86 9.20
N GLN A 296 -2.24 -7.67 8.26
CA GLN A 296 -0.84 -8.11 8.30
C GLN A 296 0.12 -6.95 8.01
N GLU A 297 -0.29 -6.02 7.16
CA GLU A 297 0.46 -4.83 6.79
C GLU A 297 0.66 -3.89 7.99
N GLU A 298 -0.35 -3.70 8.84
CA GLU A 298 -0.20 -2.96 10.11
C GLU A 298 0.93 -3.54 10.99
N HIS A 299 1.03 -4.88 11.07
CA HIS A 299 2.12 -5.53 11.79
C HIS A 299 3.47 -5.35 11.08
N ALA A 300 3.50 -5.43 9.75
CA ALA A 300 4.73 -5.27 8.96
C ALA A 300 5.30 -3.85 9.07
N GLN A 301 4.44 -2.83 9.10
CA GLN A 301 4.85 -1.44 9.27
C GLN A 301 5.54 -1.19 10.62
N ALA A 302 5.15 -1.93 11.66
CA ALA A 302 5.82 -1.89 12.97
C ALA A 302 7.22 -2.54 12.94
N MET A 303 7.49 -3.45 12.00
CA MET A 303 8.80 -4.08 11.84
C MET A 303 9.82 -3.11 11.20
N PHE A 304 9.40 -2.44 10.13
CA PHE A 304 10.16 -1.37 9.49
C PHE A 304 9.25 -0.54 8.57
N PRO A 305 9.29 0.81 8.62
CA PRO A 305 8.48 1.63 7.72
C PRO A 305 8.81 1.39 6.25
N HIS A 306 7.81 1.07 5.46
CA HIS A 306 7.95 0.79 4.03
C HIS A 306 6.77 1.37 3.26
N TYR A 307 6.88 1.46 1.93
CA TYR A 307 5.74 1.85 1.10
C TYR A 307 4.97 0.60 0.71
N PHE A 308 3.66 0.61 0.92
CA PHE A 308 2.74 -0.45 0.51
C PHE A 308 1.66 0.10 -0.43
N GLU A 309 1.37 -0.64 -1.49
CA GLU A 309 0.29 -0.35 -2.42
C GLU A 309 -0.36 -1.66 -2.90
N LYS A 310 -1.68 -1.68 -2.97
CA LYS A 310 -2.44 -2.84 -3.46
C LYS A 310 -3.43 -2.45 -4.54
N TYR A 311 -3.70 -3.37 -5.46
CA TYR A 311 -4.71 -3.19 -6.50
C TYR A 311 -5.69 -4.36 -6.53
N LYS A 312 -6.96 -4.04 -6.72
CA LYS A 312 -8.05 -5.02 -6.86
C LYS A 312 -8.52 -5.05 -8.31
N THR A 313 -8.51 -6.22 -8.90
CA THR A 313 -9.06 -6.51 -10.22
C THR A 313 -9.92 -7.76 -10.11
N ASP A 314 -9.63 -8.82 -10.88
CA ASP A 314 -10.20 -10.15 -10.68
C ASP A 314 -9.47 -10.91 -9.56
N GLY A 315 -8.36 -10.35 -9.07
CA GLY A 315 -7.68 -10.77 -7.85
C GLY A 315 -7.08 -9.56 -7.14
N VAL A 316 -6.21 -9.82 -6.17
CA VAL A 316 -5.49 -8.79 -5.41
C VAL A 316 -4.00 -8.95 -5.66
N ASP A 317 -3.38 -7.88 -6.15
CA ASP A 317 -1.93 -7.76 -6.19
C ASP A 317 -1.45 -6.63 -5.27
N TYR A 318 -0.19 -6.72 -4.85
CA TYR A 318 0.41 -5.71 -3.99
C TYR A 318 1.89 -5.53 -4.29
N ASN A 319 2.36 -4.31 -4.05
CA ASN A 319 3.74 -3.89 -4.18
C ASN A 319 4.19 -3.28 -2.88
N ILE A 320 5.33 -3.75 -2.39
CA ILE A 320 6.04 -3.15 -1.28
C ILE A 320 7.38 -2.63 -1.80
N TYR A 321 7.75 -1.43 -1.39
CA TYR A 321 9.12 -0.93 -1.55
C TYR A 321 9.72 -0.65 -0.18
N ILE A 322 10.92 -1.16 0.06
CA ILE A 322 11.69 -0.93 1.27
C ILE A 322 13.11 -0.49 0.91
N GLY A 323 13.67 0.49 1.62
CA GLY A 323 15.04 0.95 1.40
C GLY A 323 15.36 2.20 2.19
N ALA A 324 16.65 2.53 2.25
CA ALA A 324 17.14 3.68 3.02
C ALA A 324 16.53 5.01 2.56
N SER A 325 16.28 5.17 1.26
CA SER A 325 15.74 6.42 0.71
C SER A 325 14.30 6.72 1.10
N LEU A 326 13.53 5.71 1.52
CA LEU A 326 12.11 5.88 1.85
C LEU A 326 11.89 6.48 3.23
N VAL A 327 12.87 6.35 4.13
CA VAL A 327 12.74 6.75 5.53
C VAL A 327 13.61 7.97 5.84
N GLU A 328 13.07 8.93 6.59
CA GLU A 328 13.79 10.16 6.96
C GLU A 328 14.70 9.96 8.18
N ASN A 329 14.18 9.29 9.22
CA ASN A 329 14.81 9.26 10.55
C ASN A 329 15.22 7.84 10.98
N HIS A 330 15.34 6.89 10.05
CA HIS A 330 15.63 5.49 10.34
C HIS A 330 16.81 4.99 9.50
N THR A 331 17.55 4.00 10.02
CA THR A 331 18.66 3.37 9.29
C THR A 331 18.17 2.05 8.71
N PHE A 332 18.34 1.86 7.40
CA PHE A 332 17.99 0.62 6.72
C PHE A 332 19.16 -0.38 6.75
N ASP A 333 18.82 -1.65 6.95
CA ASP A 333 19.72 -2.79 6.90
C ASP A 333 19.05 -3.96 6.13
N ARG A 334 19.87 -4.81 5.48
CA ARG A 334 19.40 -6.00 4.74
C ARG A 334 18.62 -6.98 5.62
N LEU A 335 18.81 -6.97 6.94
CA LEU A 335 18.02 -7.76 7.89
C LEU A 335 16.53 -7.44 7.79
N TYR A 336 16.13 -6.17 7.67
CA TYR A 336 14.73 -5.78 7.53
C TYR A 336 14.12 -6.28 6.22
N LEU A 337 14.90 -6.26 5.13
CA LEU A 337 14.48 -6.85 3.86
C LEU A 337 14.25 -8.36 3.98
N ARG A 338 15.17 -9.08 4.62
CA ARG A 338 15.03 -10.53 4.86
C ARG A 338 13.80 -10.83 5.72
N ASN A 339 13.57 -10.03 6.75
CA ASN A 339 12.40 -10.13 7.62
C ASN A 339 11.10 -9.93 6.83
N LEU A 340 11.00 -8.90 6.00
CA LEU A 340 9.81 -8.67 5.17
C LEU A 340 9.59 -9.75 4.11
N ARG A 341 10.65 -10.34 3.53
CA ARG A 341 10.52 -11.47 2.60
C ARG A 341 9.94 -12.71 3.29
N LEU A 342 10.40 -13.01 4.50
CA LEU A 342 9.87 -14.12 5.27
C LEU A 342 8.43 -13.86 5.70
N TRP A 343 8.14 -12.64 6.19
CA TRP A 343 6.78 -12.20 6.47
C TRP A 343 5.88 -12.32 5.23
N GLN A 344 6.35 -11.94 4.04
CA GLN A 344 5.59 -12.04 2.80
C GLN A 344 5.19 -13.50 2.51
N LEU A 345 6.13 -14.45 2.67
CA LEU A 345 5.84 -15.88 2.50
C LEU A 345 4.78 -16.36 3.51
N MET A 346 4.90 -15.99 4.78
CA MET A 346 3.92 -16.33 5.82
C MET A 346 2.54 -15.74 5.52
N THR A 347 2.49 -14.46 5.13
CA THR A 347 1.26 -13.76 4.74
C THR A 347 0.59 -14.44 3.55
N MET A 348 1.36 -14.89 2.55
CA MET A 348 0.80 -15.63 1.41
C MET A 348 0.23 -17.01 1.80
N CYS A 349 0.84 -17.71 2.76
CA CYS A 349 0.26 -18.93 3.33
C CYS A 349 -1.05 -18.62 4.06
N GLY A 350 -1.07 -17.53 4.83
CA GLY A 350 -2.27 -17.03 5.50
C GLY A 350 -3.42 -16.72 4.54
N ILE A 351 -3.13 -16.10 3.40
CA ILE A 351 -4.12 -15.87 2.35
C ILE A 351 -4.70 -17.20 1.85
N VAL A 352 -3.87 -18.22 1.63
CA VAL A 352 -4.36 -19.55 1.21
C VAL A 352 -5.35 -20.11 2.24
N TRP A 353 -5.04 -20.04 3.53
CA TRP A 353 -5.96 -20.52 4.57
C TRP A 353 -7.26 -19.73 4.64
N GLU A 354 -7.22 -18.40 4.47
CA GLU A 354 -8.44 -17.60 4.38
C GLU A 354 -9.30 -17.98 3.17
N MET A 355 -8.67 -18.30 2.04
CA MET A 355 -9.39 -18.73 0.83
C MET A 355 -10.02 -20.11 1.01
N GLU A 356 -9.32 -21.07 1.62
CA GLU A 356 -9.89 -22.39 1.96
C GLU A 356 -11.09 -22.28 2.91
N ARG A 357 -11.02 -21.39 3.93
CA ARG A 357 -12.15 -21.10 4.83
C ARG A 357 -13.34 -20.44 4.11
N LEU A 358 -13.05 -19.62 3.11
CA LEU A 358 -14.06 -18.89 2.35
C LEU A 358 -14.73 -19.77 1.29
N HIS A 359 -13.99 -20.73 0.71
CA HIS A 359 -14.42 -21.52 -0.43
C HIS A 359 -15.82 -22.15 -0.30
N PRO A 360 -16.22 -22.75 0.86
CA PRO A 360 -17.57 -23.31 1.03
C PRO A 360 -18.71 -22.27 1.08
N GLN A 361 -18.38 -20.99 1.26
CA GLN A 361 -19.34 -19.89 1.39
C GLN A 361 -19.62 -19.18 0.05
N LEU A 362 -18.79 -19.44 -0.96
CA LEU A 362 -18.93 -18.83 -2.28
C LEU A 362 -20.14 -19.41 -3.02
N ARG A 363 -20.91 -18.54 -3.69
CA ARG A 363 -22.01 -18.98 -4.57
C ARG A 363 -21.46 -19.78 -5.76
N LEU A 364 -20.30 -19.35 -6.25
CA LEU A 364 -19.53 -20.05 -7.26
C LEU A 364 -18.16 -20.40 -6.66
N PRO A 365 -17.78 -21.69 -6.58
CA PRO A 365 -16.54 -22.14 -5.95
C PRO A 365 -15.32 -21.79 -6.83
N LEU A 366 -14.94 -20.51 -6.80
CA LEU A 366 -13.81 -19.97 -7.53
C LEU A 366 -12.52 -20.33 -6.79
N GLU A 367 -11.56 -20.86 -7.52
CA GLU A 367 -10.24 -21.17 -6.99
C GLU A 367 -9.29 -19.98 -7.12
N THR A 368 -8.44 -19.77 -6.11
CA THR A 368 -7.38 -18.76 -6.14
C THR A 368 -6.01 -19.40 -6.33
N ALA A 369 -5.09 -18.65 -6.94
CA ALA A 369 -3.72 -19.09 -7.14
C ALA A 369 -2.75 -17.95 -6.80
N HIS A 370 -1.63 -18.32 -6.19
CA HIS A 370 -0.79 -17.39 -5.43
C HIS A 370 0.64 -17.36 -5.97
N LEU A 371 1.20 -16.15 -6.09
CA LEU A 371 2.52 -15.92 -6.66
C LEU A 371 3.29 -14.81 -5.96
N ILE A 372 4.60 -14.99 -5.82
CA ILE A 372 5.56 -13.95 -5.44
C ILE A 372 6.56 -13.78 -6.60
N LEU A 373 6.87 -12.53 -6.94
CA LEU A 373 7.99 -12.21 -7.83
C LEU A 373 9.15 -11.68 -7.00
N VAL A 374 10.28 -12.39 -7.07
CA VAL A 374 11.49 -12.05 -6.34
C VAL A 374 12.39 -11.17 -7.20
N GLN A 375 12.93 -10.13 -6.58
CA GLN A 375 13.91 -9.24 -7.15
C GLN A 375 14.88 -8.81 -6.04
N ASP A 376 16.14 -9.25 -6.11
CA ASP A 376 17.17 -8.82 -5.14
C ASP A 376 17.91 -7.54 -5.53
N GLN A 377 17.90 -7.18 -6.82
CA GLN A 377 18.54 -5.94 -7.24
C GLN A 377 17.64 -4.74 -6.91
N PRO A 378 18.18 -3.72 -6.21
CA PRO A 378 17.43 -2.52 -5.91
C PRO A 378 17.14 -1.74 -7.20
N LEU A 379 16.05 -0.97 -7.19
CA LEU A 379 15.62 -0.10 -8.28
C LEU A 379 15.27 1.28 -7.76
N SER A 380 15.05 2.22 -8.68
CA SER A 380 14.53 3.54 -8.36
C SER A 380 13.04 3.58 -8.64
N ILE A 381 12.27 4.23 -7.78
CA ILE A 381 10.85 4.53 -8.05
C ILE A 381 10.64 6.03 -8.15
N ARG A 382 9.72 6.45 -9.01
CA ARG A 382 9.34 7.85 -9.23
C ARG A 382 7.83 8.00 -9.11
N PHE A 383 7.41 9.04 -8.40
CA PHE A 383 6.00 9.40 -8.33
C PHE A 383 5.56 10.02 -9.66
N ARG A 384 4.58 9.40 -10.32
CA ARG A 384 3.95 9.94 -11.53
C ARG A 384 2.73 10.77 -11.13
N GLN A 385 2.78 12.08 -11.40
CA GLN A 385 1.69 13.00 -11.02
C GLN A 385 0.37 12.67 -11.73
N ASP A 386 0.41 12.27 -13.00
CA ASP A 386 -0.80 11.95 -13.77
C ASP A 386 -1.47 10.66 -13.28
N GLU A 387 -0.67 9.67 -12.88
CA GLU A 387 -1.15 8.34 -12.44
C GLU A 387 -1.35 8.25 -10.91
N LYS A 388 -0.87 9.27 -10.18
CA LYS A 388 -0.93 9.40 -8.71
C LYS A 388 -0.35 8.19 -7.96
N ARG A 389 0.70 7.58 -8.51
CA ARG A 389 1.34 6.36 -7.98
C ARG A 389 2.84 6.38 -8.22
N PHE A 390 3.56 5.50 -7.52
CA PHE A 390 4.96 5.23 -7.83
C PHE A 390 5.05 4.22 -8.98
N ASP A 391 5.88 4.57 -9.96
CA ASP A 391 6.27 3.65 -11.01
C ASP A 391 7.79 3.49 -10.98
N VAL A 392 8.26 2.38 -11.54
CA VAL A 392 9.66 2.05 -11.66
C VAL A 392 10.36 3.05 -12.60
N ASP A 393 11.45 3.64 -12.13
CA ASP A 393 12.21 4.66 -12.83
C ASP A 393 13.42 4.07 -13.55
N GLY A 394 13.67 4.52 -14.78
CA GLY A 394 14.83 4.14 -15.59
C GLY A 394 14.65 2.91 -16.49
N ALA A 395 15.33 2.94 -17.64
CA ALA A 395 15.20 1.93 -18.70
C ALA A 395 15.62 0.50 -18.29
N TYR A 396 16.58 0.38 -17.38
CA TYR A 396 17.07 -0.92 -16.89
C TYR A 396 16.05 -1.62 -15.98
N ASN A 397 15.19 -0.85 -15.31
CA ASN A 397 14.21 -1.39 -14.36
C ASN A 397 12.87 -1.74 -15.04
N ILE A 398 12.67 -1.36 -16.30
CA ILE A 398 11.47 -1.70 -17.12
C ILE A 398 11.26 -3.21 -17.19
N ARG A 399 12.33 -4.01 -17.15
CA ARG A 399 12.23 -5.48 -17.15
C ARG A 399 11.34 -5.98 -16.02
N TYR A 400 11.48 -5.43 -14.81
CA TYR A 400 10.69 -5.82 -13.65
C TYR A 400 9.19 -5.59 -13.89
N GLU A 401 8.83 -4.41 -14.40
CA GLU A 401 7.44 -4.07 -14.74
C GLU A 401 6.87 -4.94 -15.87
N ILE A 402 7.67 -5.30 -16.87
CA ILE A 402 7.24 -6.21 -17.94
C ILE A 402 6.94 -7.61 -17.37
N VAL A 403 7.79 -8.11 -16.47
CA VAL A 403 7.56 -9.42 -15.82
C VAL A 403 6.29 -9.39 -15.00
N LYS A 404 6.16 -8.41 -14.10
CA LYS A 404 4.99 -8.23 -13.24
C LYS A 404 3.67 -8.24 -14.01
N LYS A 405 3.60 -7.56 -15.16
CA LYS A 405 2.40 -7.48 -16.01
C LYS A 405 2.05 -8.77 -16.77
N ARG A 406 2.92 -9.77 -16.78
CA ARG A 406 2.78 -10.98 -17.63
C ARG A 406 2.92 -12.29 -16.87
N ILE A 407 3.37 -12.23 -15.62
CA ILE A 407 3.69 -13.42 -14.85
C ILE A 407 2.44 -14.17 -14.37
N ASP A 408 1.30 -13.47 -14.28
CA ASP A 408 -0.02 -14.02 -13.96
C ASP A 408 -0.41 -15.20 -14.85
N LYS A 409 -0.05 -15.16 -16.13
CA LYS A 409 -0.39 -16.16 -17.16
C LYS A 409 0.80 -17.05 -17.55
N ALA A 410 1.87 -17.05 -16.76
CA ALA A 410 3.04 -17.85 -17.06
C ALA A 410 2.72 -19.35 -17.02
N ARG A 411 3.31 -20.10 -17.96
CA ARG A 411 3.25 -21.55 -18.06
C ARG A 411 4.59 -22.18 -17.79
N VAL A 412 4.56 -23.42 -17.35
CA VAL A 412 5.77 -24.24 -17.16
C VAL A 412 6.29 -24.66 -18.53
N ARG A 413 7.59 -24.48 -18.74
CA ARG A 413 8.23 -24.75 -20.03
C ARG A 413 8.09 -26.22 -20.41
N GLY A 414 7.58 -26.45 -21.62
CA GLY A 414 7.42 -27.80 -22.17
C GLY A 414 6.14 -28.50 -21.70
N THR A 415 5.25 -27.81 -20.99
CA THR A 415 3.92 -28.29 -20.63
C THR A 415 2.87 -27.20 -20.90
N ASP A 416 1.59 -27.58 -20.95
CA ASP A 416 0.47 -26.61 -20.99
C ASP A 416 0.01 -26.19 -19.58
N GLU A 417 0.78 -26.55 -18.56
CA GLU A 417 0.43 -26.31 -17.16
C GLU A 417 0.71 -24.84 -16.76
N ARG A 418 -0.29 -24.18 -16.15
CA ARG A 418 -0.10 -22.87 -15.53
C ARG A 418 0.88 -22.99 -14.36
N LEU A 419 1.74 -21.99 -14.19
CA LEU A 419 2.69 -21.95 -13.08
C LEU A 419 1.98 -22.02 -11.73
N THR A 420 0.99 -21.15 -11.53
CA THR A 420 0.23 -21.03 -10.30
C THR A 420 -0.81 -22.14 -10.20
N GLN A 421 -0.95 -22.74 -9.02
CA GLN A 421 -1.91 -23.81 -8.74
C GLN A 421 -2.59 -23.54 -7.39
N PRO A 422 -3.87 -23.89 -7.22
CA PRO A 422 -4.57 -23.81 -5.94
C PRO A 422 -3.82 -24.61 -4.85
N GLY A 423 -3.87 -24.11 -3.61
CA GLY A 423 -3.17 -24.71 -2.47
C GLY A 423 -1.64 -24.68 -2.54
N LYS A 424 -1.06 -24.05 -3.59
CA LYS A 424 0.39 -23.93 -3.77
C LYS A 424 0.82 -22.47 -3.90
N LEU A 425 2.04 -22.20 -3.46
CA LEU A 425 2.71 -20.92 -3.64
C LEU A 425 3.78 -21.04 -4.74
N ALA A 426 3.71 -20.17 -5.75
CA ALA A 426 4.73 -20.03 -6.78
C ALA A 426 5.66 -18.85 -6.47
N ILE A 427 6.97 -19.08 -6.46
CA ILE A 427 7.99 -18.07 -6.18
C ILE A 427 8.86 -17.93 -7.43
N VAL A 428 8.67 -16.85 -8.18
CA VAL A 428 9.37 -16.59 -9.44
C VAL A 428 10.63 -15.80 -9.19
N TYR A 429 11.73 -16.22 -9.82
CA TYR A 429 13.03 -15.59 -9.69
C TYR A 429 13.78 -15.53 -11.02
N GLY A 430 14.73 -14.59 -11.12
CA GLY A 430 15.59 -14.42 -12.28
C GLY A 430 17.01 -14.92 -12.05
N GLN A 431 17.48 -14.96 -10.81
CA GLN A 431 18.86 -15.28 -10.44
C GLN A 431 18.95 -16.50 -9.50
N PRO A 432 19.98 -17.34 -9.62
CA PRO A 432 20.16 -18.49 -8.71
C PRO A 432 20.30 -18.10 -7.23
N SER A 433 20.93 -16.96 -6.93
CA SER A 433 21.08 -16.46 -5.56
C SER A 433 19.74 -16.15 -4.88
N GLU A 434 18.75 -15.68 -5.66
CA GLU A 434 17.39 -15.44 -5.17
C GLU A 434 16.74 -16.77 -4.75
N ALA A 435 16.90 -17.82 -5.56
CA ALA A 435 16.40 -19.15 -5.22
C ALA A 435 17.06 -19.73 -3.96
N GLU A 436 18.38 -19.59 -3.80
CA GLU A 436 19.09 -20.05 -2.62
C GLU A 436 18.59 -19.39 -1.33
N GLU A 437 18.24 -18.11 -1.38
CA GLU A 437 17.64 -17.41 -0.24
C GLU A 437 16.25 -17.93 0.09
N TYR A 438 15.38 -18.07 -0.91
CA TYR A 438 14.02 -18.53 -0.70
C TYR A 438 13.95 -20.01 -0.31
N LEU A 439 14.87 -20.85 -0.77
CA LEU A 439 14.96 -22.24 -0.30
C LEU A 439 15.20 -22.33 1.21
N ARG A 440 16.01 -21.43 1.79
CA ARG A 440 16.20 -21.38 3.26
C ARG A 440 14.93 -20.95 3.98
N TYR A 441 14.17 -20.02 3.41
CA TYR A 441 12.88 -19.62 3.99
C TYR A 441 11.86 -20.75 3.89
N ILE A 442 11.80 -21.46 2.77
CA ILE A 442 10.92 -22.61 2.58
C ILE A 442 11.26 -23.71 3.57
N ASP A 443 12.54 -24.07 3.72
CA ASP A 443 12.99 -25.08 4.68
C ASP A 443 12.57 -24.75 6.12
N TYR A 444 12.78 -23.49 6.54
CA TYR A 444 12.29 -23.00 7.83
C TYR A 444 10.76 -23.11 7.95
N LEU A 445 10.00 -22.63 6.94
CA LEU A 445 8.54 -22.67 6.96
C LEU A 445 7.97 -24.09 6.90
N GLN A 446 8.68 -25.04 6.28
CA GLN A 446 8.33 -26.46 6.33
C GLN A 446 8.55 -27.02 7.73
N SER A 447 9.66 -26.67 8.38
CA SER A 447 9.92 -27.08 9.77
C SER A 447 8.91 -26.49 10.76
N SER A 448 8.38 -25.29 10.47
CA SER A 448 7.37 -24.61 11.27
C SER A 448 5.93 -24.99 10.89
N GLY A 449 5.71 -25.88 9.92
CA GLY A 449 4.39 -26.38 9.55
C GLY A 449 3.56 -25.47 8.64
N TYR A 450 4.12 -24.38 8.10
CA TYR A 450 3.43 -23.50 7.13
C TYR A 450 3.36 -24.12 5.73
N LEU A 451 4.42 -24.82 5.34
CA LEU A 451 4.58 -25.41 4.01
C LEU A 451 4.76 -26.92 4.12
N THR A 452 4.35 -27.65 3.08
CA THR A 452 4.45 -29.12 3.03
C THR A 452 4.90 -29.62 1.66
N GLY A 453 5.25 -30.90 1.59
CA GLY A 453 5.63 -31.57 0.35
C GLY A 453 7.02 -31.21 -0.16
N ALA A 454 7.36 -31.71 -1.35
CA ALA A 454 8.63 -31.42 -2.00
C ALA A 454 8.58 -30.09 -2.75
N VAL A 455 9.70 -29.36 -2.78
CA VAL A 455 9.84 -28.14 -3.58
C VAL A 455 10.02 -28.52 -5.05
N GLU A 456 9.12 -28.05 -5.90
CA GLU A 456 9.21 -28.20 -7.35
C GLU A 456 10.08 -27.09 -7.94
N HIS A 457 11.08 -27.47 -8.74
CA HIS A 457 11.92 -26.52 -9.48
C HIS A 457 11.45 -26.46 -10.94
N LEU A 458 10.93 -25.31 -11.34
CA LEU A 458 10.26 -25.13 -12.64
C LEU A 458 11.00 -24.11 -13.50
N GLU A 459 11.07 -24.37 -14.80
CA GLU A 459 11.43 -23.37 -15.81
C GLU A 459 10.17 -22.79 -16.43
N LEU A 460 10.15 -21.47 -16.68
CA LEU A 460 9.00 -20.82 -17.29
C LEU A 460 9.18 -20.63 -18.79
N GLU A 461 8.07 -20.59 -19.51
CA GLU A 461 8.09 -20.17 -20.92
C GLU A 461 8.58 -18.73 -21.07
N ASN A 462 9.17 -18.43 -22.23
CA ASN A 462 9.63 -17.07 -22.51
C ASN A 462 8.43 -16.14 -22.65
N LEU A 463 8.41 -15.09 -21.84
CA LEU A 463 7.46 -14.01 -21.96
C LEU A 463 8.01 -13.00 -22.98
N GLN A 464 7.14 -12.23 -23.64
CA GLN A 464 7.59 -11.25 -24.63
C GLN A 464 8.54 -10.23 -23.97
N GLY A 465 9.81 -10.24 -24.40
CA GLY A 465 10.85 -9.35 -23.85
C GLY A 465 11.49 -9.82 -22.54
N VAL A 466 11.16 -11.02 -22.04
CA VAL A 466 11.77 -11.60 -20.84
C VAL A 466 12.08 -13.08 -21.06
N TYR A 467 13.34 -13.44 -20.77
CA TYR A 467 13.84 -14.79 -20.96
C TYR A 467 14.44 -15.34 -19.66
N GLY A 468 14.39 -16.67 -19.51
CA GLY A 468 15.13 -17.40 -18.47
C GLY A 468 14.58 -17.28 -17.06
N LEU A 469 13.28 -16.96 -16.90
CA LEU A 469 12.64 -17.01 -15.59
C LEU A 469 12.48 -18.45 -15.11
N LYS A 470 12.64 -18.64 -13.81
CA LYS A 470 12.44 -19.90 -13.11
C LYS A 470 11.51 -19.68 -11.93
N ALA A 471 10.99 -20.78 -11.39
CA ALA A 471 10.17 -20.72 -10.20
C ALA A 471 10.44 -21.88 -9.25
N LEU A 472 10.24 -21.61 -7.97
CA LEU A 472 10.01 -22.63 -6.96
C LEU A 472 8.51 -22.73 -6.75
N ARG A 473 7.97 -23.95 -6.65
CA ARG A 473 6.57 -24.17 -6.29
C ARG A 473 6.49 -25.15 -5.14
N VAL A 474 5.69 -24.82 -4.13
CA VAL A 474 5.59 -25.57 -2.88
C VAL A 474 4.14 -25.56 -2.39
N SER A 475 3.69 -26.64 -1.75
CA SER A 475 2.35 -26.74 -1.18
C SER A 475 2.26 -26.02 0.15
N VAL A 476 1.16 -25.32 0.39
CA VAL A 476 0.82 -24.77 1.70
C VAL A 476 0.19 -25.88 2.55
N ALA A 477 0.43 -25.87 3.86
CA ALA A 477 -0.24 -26.79 4.77
C ALA A 477 -1.76 -26.55 4.78
N GLU A 478 -2.56 -27.58 5.07
CA GLU A 478 -4.03 -27.46 5.11
C GLU A 478 -4.52 -26.56 6.26
N GLU A 479 -3.80 -26.60 7.39
CA GLU A 479 -4.14 -25.84 8.60
C GLU A 479 -3.00 -24.90 8.99
N GLU A 480 -3.38 -23.79 9.63
CA GLU A 480 -2.43 -22.85 10.22
C GLU A 480 -1.75 -23.51 11.44
N PRO A 481 -0.41 -23.54 11.51
CA PRO A 481 0.28 -24.19 12.60
C PRO A 481 0.15 -23.39 13.91
N GLU A 482 -0.05 -24.09 15.03
CA GLU A 482 0.13 -23.53 16.37
C GLU A 482 1.63 -23.40 16.68
N PHE A 483 2.34 -22.48 16.00
CA PHE A 483 3.79 -22.38 16.15
C PHE A 483 4.20 -21.41 17.28
N GLU A 484 4.78 -21.95 18.35
CA GLU A 484 5.61 -21.19 19.30
C GLU A 484 7.09 -21.33 18.92
N VAL A 485 7.75 -20.20 18.63
CA VAL A 485 9.19 -20.17 18.35
C VAL A 485 9.96 -20.54 19.62
N SER A 486 10.44 -21.78 19.72
CA SER A 486 11.37 -22.22 20.77
C SER A 486 12.78 -22.31 20.17
N PHE A 487 13.62 -21.30 20.42
CA PHE A 487 15.06 -21.45 20.24
C PHE A 487 15.62 -22.10 21.51
N THR A 488 15.91 -23.38 21.45
CA THR A 488 16.69 -24.07 22.49
C THR A 488 18.15 -24.09 22.06
N LEU A 489 19.04 -23.64 22.94
CA LEU A 489 20.46 -23.96 22.81
C LEU A 489 20.57 -25.49 22.87
N PRO A 490 21.21 -26.15 21.89
CA PRO A 490 21.48 -27.57 22.01
C PRO A 490 22.24 -27.82 23.31
N ASP A 491 21.83 -28.83 24.08
CA ASP A 491 22.41 -29.13 25.40
C ASP A 491 23.95 -29.27 25.34
N ASP A 492 24.49 -29.70 24.20
CA ASP A 492 25.91 -29.88 23.93
C ASP A 492 26.72 -28.57 23.78
N VAL A 493 26.06 -27.41 23.65
CA VAL A 493 26.70 -26.08 23.49
C VAL A 493 26.66 -25.27 24.79
N ALA A 494 25.96 -25.74 25.83
CA ALA A 494 25.82 -25.06 27.12
C ALA A 494 27.02 -25.26 28.07
N ALA A 495 28.17 -25.73 27.58
CA ALA A 495 29.39 -25.81 28.38
C ALA A 495 30.03 -24.41 28.46
N PRO A 496 30.16 -23.80 29.66
CA PRO A 496 30.88 -22.54 29.79
C PRO A 496 32.34 -22.73 29.36
N LEU A 497 32.85 -21.77 28.58
CA LEU A 497 34.27 -21.69 28.24
C LEU A 497 35.10 -21.82 29.53
N PRO A 498 36.11 -22.71 29.59
CA PRO A 498 36.92 -22.86 30.80
C PRO A 498 37.58 -21.54 31.13
N GLU A 499 37.38 -21.07 32.36
CA GLU A 499 38.06 -19.90 32.89
C GLU A 499 39.57 -20.06 32.68
N ALA A 500 40.19 -19.08 32.04
CA ALA A 500 41.63 -19.00 31.95
C ALA A 500 42.19 -18.93 33.37
N SER A 501 42.73 -20.05 33.85
CA SER A 501 43.48 -20.12 35.10
C SER A 501 44.72 -19.24 34.95
N GLY A 502 44.61 -18.02 35.44
CA GLY A 502 45.73 -17.13 35.67
C GLY A 502 46.56 -17.66 36.82
N ASP A 503 47.48 -18.57 36.54
CA ASP A 503 48.56 -18.95 37.46
C ASP A 503 49.88 -18.39 36.93
N GLY A 504 49.96 -17.05 36.94
CA GLY A 504 51.19 -16.29 36.77
C GLY A 504 51.91 -16.14 38.10
N ALA A 505 52.45 -17.23 38.64
CA ALA A 505 53.31 -17.17 39.82
C ALA A 505 54.62 -16.42 39.49
N ALA A 506 54.70 -15.18 39.96
CA ALA A 506 55.89 -14.35 39.91
C ALA A 506 57.02 -14.98 40.76
N GLY A 507 57.98 -15.62 40.09
CA GLY A 507 59.25 -16.01 40.69
C GLY A 507 60.20 -14.81 40.78
N VAL A 508 60.42 -14.31 42.00
CA VAL A 508 61.50 -13.39 42.37
C VAL A 508 62.83 -14.12 42.32
N PRO A 509 63.90 -13.61 41.67
CA PRO A 509 65.24 -14.13 41.89
C PRO A 509 65.92 -13.36 43.03
N ALA A 510 66.37 -14.08 44.04
CA ALA A 510 67.38 -13.62 44.99
C ALA A 510 68.73 -14.22 44.58
N SER A 511 69.69 -13.35 44.23
CA SER A 511 71.16 -13.42 44.42
C SER A 511 71.83 -12.48 43.43
#